data_AF-A0A1B7LYW3-F1
#
_entry.id   AF-A0A1B7LYW3-F1
#
_cell.length_a   1.000
_cell.length_b   1.000
_cell.length_c   1.000
_cell.angle_alpha   90.00
_cell.angle_beta   90.00
_cell.angle_gamma   90.00
#
_symmetry.space_group_name_H-M   'P 1'
#
loop_
_entity.id
_entity.type
_entity.pdbx_description
1 polymer ?
#
loop_
_entity_poly.entity_id
_entity_poly.type
_entity_poly.pdbx_seq_one_letter_code
_entity_poly.pdbx_strand_id
1 'polypeptide(L)'
;MAACVAITLPLEFVLRARVYRRLPLMLPTILVVVVAFGAWDLLGIARDHWTYNPEFVTGIQFGMIPLEEIVFFIVIPLCALLSYEGVTTVLNFFKRKRAEKGAGDAA
;
A
#
# COMPACT_ATOMS: atom_id res chain seq x y z
N MET A 1 1.95 -3.92 -10.98
CA MET A 1 2.60 -3.40 -9.75
C MET A 1 3.44 -2.15 -10.00
N ALA A 2 4.38 -2.15 -10.97
CA ALA A 2 5.23 -0.99 -11.25
C ALA A 2 4.46 0.33 -11.49
N ALA A 3 3.39 0.27 -12.30
CA ALA A 3 2.53 1.43 -12.54
C ALA A 3 1.88 1.96 -11.24
N CYS A 4 1.49 1.09 -10.32
CA CYS A 4 0.88 1.50 -9.05
C CYS A 4 1.89 2.28 -8.20
N VAL A 5 3.10 1.76 -8.06
CA VAL A 5 4.20 2.47 -7.38
C VAL A 5 4.51 3.79 -8.08
N ALA A 6 4.62 3.80 -9.40
CA ALA A 6 4.93 5.00 -10.17
C ALA A 6 3.88 6.11 -9.98
N ILE A 7 2.61 5.74 -9.81
CA ILE A 7 1.51 6.69 -9.56
C ILE A 7 1.52 7.16 -8.10
N THR A 8 1.75 6.27 -7.12
CA THR A 8 1.67 6.64 -5.69
C THR A 8 2.94 7.28 -5.14
N LEU A 9 4.12 6.96 -5.69
CA LEU A 9 5.41 7.44 -5.19
C LEU A 9 5.55 8.98 -5.24
N PRO A 10 5.06 9.69 -6.27
CA PRO A 10 5.03 11.16 -6.27
C PRO A 10 4.25 11.76 -5.09
N LEU A 11 3.25 11.08 -4.52
CA LEU A 11 2.49 11.60 -3.36
C LEU A 11 3.39 11.75 -2.12
N GLU A 12 4.38 10.88 -1.95
CA GLU A 12 5.35 11.01 -0.85
C GLU A 12 6.11 12.34 -0.95
N PHE A 13 6.49 12.75 -2.16
CA PHE A 13 7.27 13.97 -2.39
C PHE A 13 6.41 15.23 -2.42
N VAL A 14 5.28 15.19 -3.13
CA VAL A 14 4.40 16.35 -3.35
C VAL A 14 3.59 16.68 -2.10
N LEU A 15 3.04 15.66 -1.42
CA LEU A 15 2.17 15.84 -0.27
C LEU A 15 2.88 15.58 1.06
N ARG A 16 4.16 15.19 1.07
CA ARG A 16 4.90 14.81 2.29
C ARG A 16 4.13 13.79 3.12
N ALA A 17 3.61 12.74 2.47
CA ALA A 17 2.89 11.65 3.13
C ALA A 17 3.73 10.94 4.23
N ARG A 18 5.08 11.07 4.19
CA ARG A 18 6.04 10.57 5.21
C ARG A 18 5.88 9.08 5.53
N VAL A 19 5.30 8.29 4.63
CA VAL A 19 5.08 6.85 4.84
C VAL A 19 6.44 6.15 4.92
N TYR A 20 7.34 6.44 3.98
CA TYR A 20 8.70 5.88 3.97
C TYR A 20 9.58 6.39 5.12
N ARG A 21 9.20 7.51 5.76
CA ARG A 21 9.92 8.03 6.94
C ARG A 21 9.43 7.40 8.25
N ARG A 22 8.31 6.68 8.24
CA ARG A 22 7.74 5.99 9.41
C ARG A 22 7.89 4.47 9.29
N LEU A 23 9.10 4.02 8.94
CA LEU A 23 9.47 2.61 8.84
C LEU A 23 8.99 1.73 10.02
N PRO A 24 9.12 2.16 11.30
CA PRO A 24 8.70 1.32 12.43
C PRO A 24 7.19 1.04 12.50
N LEU A 25 6.36 1.86 11.85
CA LEU A 25 4.91 1.66 11.76
C LEU A 25 4.54 0.93 10.46
N MET A 26 5.18 1.32 9.36
CA MET A 26 4.92 0.75 8.03
C MET A 26 5.30 -0.74 7.97
N LEU A 27 6.46 -1.12 8.49
CA LEU A 27 6.96 -2.49 8.44
C LEU A 27 6.03 -3.51 9.12
N PRO A 28 5.58 -3.33 10.38
CA PRO A 28 4.66 -4.29 11.00
C PRO A 28 3.30 -4.33 10.28
N THR A 29 2.80 -3.19 9.76
CA THR A 29 1.57 -3.19 8.96
C THR A 29 1.70 -4.05 7.70
N ILE A 30 2.76 -3.85 6.93
CA ILE A 30 3.02 -4.66 5.73
C ILE A 30 3.26 -6.12 6.10
N LEU A 31 4.02 -6.38 7.17
CA LEU A 31 4.32 -7.74 7.63
C LEU A 31 3.05 -8.52 7.99
N VAL A 32 2.11 -7.91 8.72
CA VAL A 32 0.85 -8.56 9.06
C VAL A 32 0.08 -8.94 7.80
N VAL A 33 0.04 -8.06 6.79
CA VAL A 33 -0.63 -8.34 5.52
C VAL A 33 0.06 -9.48 4.77
N VAL A 34 1.39 -9.40 4.59
CA VAL A 34 2.17 -10.44 3.91
C VAL A 34 2.00 -11.81 4.57
N VAL A 35 2.06 -11.87 5.90
CA VAL A 35 1.93 -13.13 6.64
C VAL A 35 0.50 -13.67 6.56
N ALA A 36 -0.52 -12.84 6.80
CA ALA A 36 -1.90 -13.29 6.82
C ALA A 36 -2.37 -13.77 5.43
N PHE A 37 -2.12 -12.97 4.39
CA PHE A 37 -2.55 -13.31 3.03
C PHE A 37 -1.65 -14.36 2.40
N GLY A 38 -0.34 -14.33 2.64
CA GLY A 38 0.57 -15.38 2.18
C GLY A 38 0.24 -16.74 2.78
N ALA A 39 -0.11 -16.80 4.07
CA ALA A 39 -0.53 -18.05 4.70
C ALA A 39 -1.87 -18.55 4.14
N TRP A 40 -2.84 -17.66 3.94
CA TRP A 40 -4.13 -18.02 3.33
C TRP A 40 -3.94 -18.56 1.91
N ASP A 41 -3.11 -17.90 1.12
CA ASP A 41 -2.83 -18.29 -0.25
C ASP A 41 -2.14 -19.65 -0.33
N LEU A 42 -1.12 -19.87 0.52
CA LEU A 42 -0.45 -21.17 0.64
C LEU A 42 -1.45 -22.29 1.00
N LEU A 43 -2.39 -22.01 1.89
CA LEU A 43 -3.42 -22.96 2.31
C LEU A 43 -4.43 -23.28 1.20
N GLY A 44 -4.71 -22.32 0.32
CA GLY A 44 -5.58 -22.52 -0.85
C GLY A 44 -4.91 -23.40 -1.90
N ILE A 45 -3.65 -23.12 -2.21
CA ILE A 45 -2.86 -23.90 -3.17
C ILE A 45 -2.59 -25.31 -2.64
N ALA A 46 -2.28 -25.45 -1.35
CA ALA A 46 -2.04 -26.76 -0.73
C ALA A 46 -3.28 -27.66 -0.71
N ARG A 47 -4.47 -27.09 -0.90
CA ARG A 47 -5.75 -27.81 -0.99
C ARG A 47 -6.27 -27.90 -2.41
N ASP A 48 -5.47 -27.52 -3.41
CA ASP A 48 -5.86 -27.47 -4.82
C ASP A 48 -7.12 -26.63 -5.07
N HIS A 49 -7.38 -25.61 -4.22
CA HIS A 49 -8.50 -24.69 -4.44
C HIS A 49 -8.26 -23.81 -5.67
N TRP A 50 -7.01 -23.42 -5.91
CA TRP A 50 -6.58 -22.66 -7.07
C TRP A 50 -5.09 -22.86 -7.34
N THR A 51 -4.67 -22.54 -8.57
CA THR A 51 -3.29 -22.62 -9.04
C THR A 51 -2.93 -21.38 -9.85
N TYR A 52 -1.65 -21.02 -9.89
CA TYR A 52 -1.16 -19.94 -10.73
C TYR A 52 -0.95 -20.38 -12.18
N ASN A 53 -1.37 -19.55 -13.13
CA ASN A 53 -1.06 -19.77 -14.54
C ASN A 53 0.41 -19.38 -14.81
N PRO A 54 1.26 -20.30 -15.28
CA PRO A 54 2.68 -20.04 -15.54
C PRO A 54 2.93 -18.96 -16.60
N GLU A 55 1.97 -18.64 -17.47
CA GLU A 55 2.10 -17.59 -18.49
C GLU A 55 2.15 -16.17 -17.91
N PHE A 56 1.63 -15.97 -16.69
CA PHE A 56 1.54 -14.65 -16.06
C PHE A 56 2.52 -14.44 -14.91
N VAL A 57 3.44 -15.38 -14.71
CA VAL A 57 4.49 -15.32 -13.68
C VAL A 57 5.86 -15.49 -14.32
N THR A 58 6.91 -14.98 -13.67
CA THR A 58 8.29 -15.07 -14.17
C THR A 58 8.91 -16.47 -14.03
N GLY A 59 8.19 -17.40 -13.39
CA GLY A 59 8.68 -18.74 -13.08
C GLY A 59 9.57 -18.80 -11.83
N ILE A 60 9.83 -17.67 -11.17
CA ILE A 60 10.54 -17.64 -9.88
C ILE A 60 9.54 -17.98 -8.77
N GLN A 61 9.76 -19.11 -8.09
CA GLN A 61 8.88 -19.61 -7.04
C GLN A 61 9.58 -19.65 -5.68
N PHE A 62 8.82 -19.31 -4.64
CA PHE A 62 9.18 -19.47 -3.23
C PHE A 62 8.25 -20.51 -2.62
N GLY A 63 8.70 -21.77 -2.60
CA GLY A 63 7.84 -22.90 -2.28
C GLY A 63 6.76 -23.04 -3.35
N MET A 64 5.51 -22.79 -2.99
CA MET A 64 4.36 -22.88 -3.92
C MET A 64 3.84 -21.51 -4.39
N ILE A 65 4.43 -20.42 -3.88
CA ILE A 65 3.99 -19.06 -4.16
C ILE A 65 4.97 -18.40 -5.15
N PRO A 66 4.49 -17.83 -6.27
CA PRO A 66 5.34 -17.12 -7.21
C PRO A 66 5.83 -15.79 -6.62
N LEU A 67 7.00 -15.32 -7.07
CA LEU A 67 7.61 -14.06 -6.60
C LEU A 67 6.64 -12.87 -6.73
N GLU A 68 5.86 -12.84 -7.81
CA GLU A 68 4.90 -11.78 -8.12
C GLU A 68 3.89 -11.57 -6.99
N GLU A 69 3.45 -12.65 -6.34
CA GLU A 69 2.47 -12.60 -5.26
C GLU A 69 3.08 -12.05 -3.97
N ILE A 70 4.31 -12.43 -3.66
CA ILE A 70 5.05 -11.84 -2.53
C ILE A 70 5.24 -10.34 -2.76
N VAL A 71 5.62 -9.94 -3.97
CA VAL A 71 5.76 -8.52 -4.33
C VAL A 71 4.39 -7.83 -4.28
N PHE A 72 3.31 -8.48 -4.69
CA PHE A 72 1.95 -7.95 -4.63
C PHE A 72 1.52 -7.64 -3.19
N PHE A 73 1.72 -8.58 -2.26
CA PHE A 73 1.40 -8.41 -0.85
C PHE A 73 2.22 -7.31 -0.16
N ILE A 74 3.33 -6.88 -0.74
CA ILE A 74 4.14 -5.76 -0.23
C ILE A 74 3.72 -4.44 -0.91
N VAL A 75 3.63 -4.44 -2.23
CA VAL A 75 3.40 -3.24 -3.04
C VAL A 75 2.00 -2.68 -2.82
N ILE A 76 0.97 -3.53 -2.81
CA ILE A 76 -0.41 -3.05 -2.71
C ILE A 76 -0.70 -2.35 -1.37
N PRO A 77 -0.34 -2.91 -0.21
CA PRO A 77 -0.54 -2.22 1.06
C PRO A 77 0.27 -0.93 1.17
N LEU A 78 1.48 -0.92 0.62
CA LEU A 78 2.32 0.28 0.58
C LEU A 78 1.66 1.40 -0.24
N CYS A 79 1.19 1.07 -1.45
CA CYS A 79 0.45 2.01 -2.29
C CYS A 79 -0.84 2.51 -1.61
N ALA A 80 -1.57 1.61 -0.92
CA ALA A 80 -2.76 1.99 -0.16
C ALA A 80 -2.44 2.97 0.98
N LEU A 81 -1.35 2.75 1.73
CA LEU A 81 -0.90 3.67 2.79
C LEU A 81 -0.51 5.05 2.21
N LEU A 82 0.23 5.08 1.10
CA LEU A 82 0.60 6.33 0.42
C LEU A 82 -0.63 7.12 -0.03
N SER A 83 -1.62 6.44 -0.62
CA SER A 83 -2.88 7.07 -1.03
C SER A 83 -3.67 7.59 0.17
N TYR A 84 -3.77 6.81 1.25
CA TYR A 84 -4.48 7.19 2.48
C TYR A 84 -3.88 8.45 3.13
N GLU A 85 -2.56 8.48 3.30
CA GLU A 85 -1.86 9.65 3.86
C GLU A 85 -1.91 10.87 2.92
N GLY A 86 -1.87 10.63 1.60
CA GLY A 86 -2.07 11.68 0.60
C GLY A 86 -3.45 12.35 0.74
N VAL A 87 -4.52 11.56 0.80
CA VAL A 87 -5.89 12.07 1.00
C VAL A 87 -6.02 12.78 2.34
N THR A 88 -5.47 12.20 3.41
CA THR A 88 -5.50 12.78 4.76
C THR A 88 -4.83 14.16 4.78
N THR A 89 -3.67 14.30 4.13
CA THR A 89 -2.96 15.58 4.03
C THR A 89 -3.77 16.64 3.30
N VAL A 90 -4.38 16.28 2.18
CA VAL A 90 -5.23 17.19 1.39
C VAL A 90 -6.45 17.64 2.19
N LEU A 91 -7.14 16.72 2.86
CA LEU A 91 -8.31 17.04 3.70
C LEU A 91 -7.95 17.97 4.86
N ASN A 92 -6.81 17.73 5.52
CA ASN A 92 -6.34 18.58 6.62
C ASN A 92 -5.99 20.00 6.14
N PHE A 93 -5.41 20.14 4.95
CA PHE A 93 -5.16 21.44 4.33
C PHE A 93 -6.46 22.21 4.10
N PHE A 94 -7.49 21.57 3.53
CA PHE A 94 -8.79 22.21 3.31
C PHE A 94 -9.49 22.59 4.61
N LYS A 95 -9.42 21.75 5.65
CA LYS A 95 -9.96 22.06 6.97
C LYS A 95 -9.32 23.32 7.57
N ARG A 96 -7.99 23.44 7.51
CA ARG A 96 -7.26 24.62 8.03
C ARG A 96 -7.67 25.90 7.29
N LYS A 97 -7.72 25.86 5.96
CA LYS A 97 -8.11 27.02 5.14
C LYS A 97 -9.53 27.50 5.44
N ARG A 98 -10.45 26.57 5.76
CA ARG A 98 -11.82 26.91 6.16
C ARG A 98 -11.89 27.58 7.53
N ALA A 99 -11.09 27.12 8.48
CA ALA A 99 -11.00 27.72 9.82
C ALA A 99 -10.43 29.14 9.78
N GLU A 100 -9.37 29.37 8.98
CA GLU A 100 -8.79 30.71 8.78
C GLU A 100 -9.80 31.70 8.18
N LYS A 101 -10.58 31.28 7.18
CA LYS A 101 -11.61 32.12 6.58
C LYS A 101 -12.71 32.49 7.58
N GLY A 102 -13.17 31.54 8.38
CA GLY A 102 -14.19 31.79 9.41
C GLY A 102 -13.71 32.72 10.54
N ALA A 103 -12.42 32.71 10.87
CA ALA A 103 -11.83 33.63 11.83
C ALA A 103 -11.70 35.07 11.27
N GLY A 104 -11.43 35.21 9.97
CA GLY A 104 -11.37 36.51 9.30
C GLY A 104 -12.72 37.18 9.09
N ASP A 105 -13.80 36.40 8.90
CA ASP A 105 -15.17 36.94 8.79
C ASP A 105 -15.77 37.37 10.15
N ALA A 106 -15.15 36.97 11.27
CA ALA A 106 -15.61 37.27 12.64
C ALA A 106 -14.82 38.40 13.33
N ALA A 107 -13.82 38.97 12.66
CA ALA A 107 -12.98 40.09 13.14
C ALA A 107 -13.33 41.38 12.42
#